data_AF-A0A8H4LDR2-F1
#
_entry.id   AF-A0A8H4LDR2-F1
#
_cell.length_a   1.000
_cell.length_b   1.000
_cell.length_c   1.000
_cell.angle_alpha   90.00
_cell.angle_beta   90.00
_cell.angle_gamma   90.00
#
_symmetry.space_group_name_H-M   'P 1'
#
loop_
_entity.id
_entity.type
_entity.pdbx_description
1 polymer ?
#
loop_
_entity_poly.entity_id
_entity_poly.type
_entity_poly.pdbx_seq_one_letter_code
_entity_poly.pdbx_strand_id
1 'polypeptide(L)'
;MAHHHLLGQDSAIFSPSVARVAASTARDWSYIDAWLSAKFHPRPVPSFERNNDTLKVLLTLASVNEAADEERSLLAKSEAAALQELTQSESRLKDVEATKRPLRDGLLEAVQHNLPADGHTALDAMANMALQLGVAFPEPETLGRRMCELQSSIHDTEQMKARVEVLHQHIEAEAAQINDLLRDLQSDDYKPPSHLAKQNLDMQRKIKTLSTKLPELQDRVAALAASSDASHPTIAGLARDEQEYLAVLARKKELDLQLASFQGLPSNPDMARSELEDLRGQLRSITSQRDAVFEGLVERESPVKRRR
;
A
#
# COMPACT_ATOMS: atom_id res chain seq x y z
N MET A 1 57.49 12.00 14.65
CA MET A 1 56.77 10.79 14.22
C MET A 1 55.98 11.15 12.99
N ALA A 2 56.44 10.65 11.85
CA ALA A 2 56.06 11.09 10.51
C ALA A 2 54.78 10.39 10.02
N HIS A 3 53.92 11.18 9.39
CA HIS A 3 53.24 10.93 8.11
C HIS A 3 52.92 9.48 7.75
N HIS A 4 51.65 9.08 7.90
CA HIS A 4 51.05 8.04 7.04
C HIS A 4 49.52 8.15 7.06
N HIS A 5 48.93 9.13 6.34
CA HIS A 5 47.50 9.10 5.99
C HIS A 5 47.11 9.99 4.79
N LEU A 6 47.99 10.13 3.80
CA LEU A 6 47.69 10.86 2.55
C LEU A 6 48.31 10.19 1.31
N LEU A 7 48.20 8.87 1.18
CA LEU A 7 48.66 8.15 -0.02
C LEU A 7 47.68 7.03 -0.40
N GLY A 8 46.38 7.35 -0.42
CA GLY A 8 45.32 6.42 -0.83
C GLY A 8 44.49 6.88 -2.04
N GLN A 9 44.72 8.09 -2.58
CA GLN A 9 43.90 8.65 -3.66
C GLN A 9 44.64 8.87 -4.99
N ASP A 10 45.97 8.81 -5.03
CA ASP A 10 46.73 9.15 -6.25
C ASP A 10 47.11 7.95 -7.14
N SER A 11 46.96 6.71 -6.66
CA SER A 11 47.32 5.52 -7.45
C SER A 11 46.25 5.05 -8.44
N ALA A 12 45.03 5.61 -8.38
CA ALA A 12 43.96 5.35 -9.35
C ALA A 12 44.03 6.25 -10.61
N ILE A 13 44.88 7.29 -10.60
CA ILE A 13 44.96 8.32 -11.65
C ILE A 13 45.82 7.89 -12.84
N PHE A 14 46.57 6.78 -12.73
CA PHE A 14 47.50 6.31 -13.76
C PHE A 14 47.16 4.94 -14.34
N SER A 15 45.88 4.59 -14.46
CA SER A 15 45.50 3.50 -15.35
C SER A 15 45.47 4.03 -16.80
N PRO A 16 46.22 3.43 -17.75
CA PRO A 16 46.19 3.83 -19.16
C PRO A 16 44.77 3.89 -19.75
N SER A 17 43.85 3.09 -19.22
CA SER A 17 42.43 3.09 -19.58
C SER A 17 41.71 4.37 -19.13
N VAL A 18 41.96 4.86 -17.91
CA VAL A 18 41.37 6.10 -17.38
C VAL A 18 41.93 7.32 -18.12
N ALA A 19 43.23 7.33 -18.39
CA ALA A 19 43.88 8.38 -19.16
C ALA A 19 43.33 8.46 -20.60
N ARG A 20 43.08 7.31 -21.24
CA ARG A 20 42.47 7.27 -22.59
C ARG A 20 41.03 7.80 -22.59
N VAL A 21 40.23 7.47 -21.58
CA VAL A 21 38.85 7.97 -21.45
C VAL A 21 38.84 9.48 -21.14
N ALA A 22 39.75 9.98 -20.30
CA ALA A 22 39.90 11.40 -20.05
C ALA A 22 40.34 12.16 -21.32
N ALA A 23 41.24 11.59 -22.11
CA ALA A 23 41.68 12.18 -23.37
C ALA A 23 40.57 12.20 -24.44
N SER A 24 39.76 11.14 -24.55
CA SER A 24 38.63 11.12 -25.50
C SER A 24 37.55 12.10 -25.09
N THR A 25 37.19 12.15 -23.81
CA THR A 25 36.18 13.10 -23.31
C THR A 25 36.65 14.55 -23.46
N ALA A 26 37.93 14.85 -23.26
CA ALA A 26 38.48 16.18 -23.52
C ALA A 26 38.40 16.57 -25.00
N ARG A 27 38.64 15.63 -25.92
CA ARG A 27 38.46 15.84 -27.37
C ARG A 27 37.01 16.12 -27.72
N ASP A 28 36.06 15.35 -27.18
CA ASP A 28 34.64 15.54 -27.44
C ASP A 28 34.15 16.92 -26.96
N TRP A 29 34.63 17.38 -25.80
CA TRP A 29 34.37 18.73 -25.32
C TRP A 29 34.94 19.81 -26.23
N SER A 30 36.17 19.63 -26.74
CA SER A 30 36.77 20.61 -27.67
C SER A 30 35.98 20.73 -28.99
N TYR A 31 35.42 19.62 -29.47
CA TYR A 31 34.55 19.60 -30.64
C TYR A 31 33.24 20.33 -30.38
N ILE A 32 32.58 20.08 -29.25
CA ILE A 32 31.35 20.79 -28.86
C ILE A 32 31.61 22.29 -28.66
N ASP A 33 32.72 22.68 -28.04
CA ASP A 33 33.05 24.09 -27.83
C ASP A 33 33.24 24.82 -29.17
N ALA A 34 33.92 24.18 -30.14
CA ALA A 34 34.05 24.71 -31.49
C ALA A 34 32.67 24.82 -32.19
N TRP A 35 31.85 23.78 -32.11
CA TRP A 35 30.51 23.74 -32.71
C TRP A 35 29.57 24.80 -32.12
N LEU A 36 29.52 24.93 -30.79
CA LEU A 36 28.73 25.95 -30.11
C LEU A 36 29.23 27.36 -30.46
N SER A 37 30.54 27.59 -30.51
CA SER A 37 31.07 28.90 -30.88
C SER A 37 30.70 29.32 -32.31
N ALA A 38 30.64 28.36 -33.24
CA ALA A 38 30.20 28.61 -34.61
C ALA A 38 28.70 28.92 -34.68
N LYS A 39 27.86 28.24 -33.89
CA LYS A 39 26.39 28.42 -33.92
C LYS A 39 25.91 29.68 -33.18
N PHE A 40 26.61 30.11 -32.13
CA PHE A 40 26.19 31.26 -31.33
C PHE A 40 26.79 32.60 -31.78
N HIS A 41 27.76 32.62 -32.70
CA HIS A 41 28.42 33.85 -33.15
C HIS A 41 27.41 34.91 -33.66
N PRO A 42 27.47 36.18 -33.21
CA PRO A 42 28.50 36.81 -32.35
C PRO A 42 28.20 36.77 -30.84
N ARG A 43 27.12 36.12 -30.40
CA ARG A 43 26.74 36.03 -28.99
C ARG A 43 27.60 34.99 -28.25
N PRO A 44 27.92 35.22 -26.97
CA PRO A 44 28.60 34.21 -26.17
C PRO A 44 27.69 33.00 -25.96
N VAL A 45 28.30 31.81 -25.90
CA VAL A 45 27.61 30.56 -25.57
C VAL A 45 27.07 30.67 -24.13
N PRO A 46 25.78 30.35 -23.88
CA PRO A 46 25.22 30.33 -22.52
C PRO A 46 25.99 29.38 -21.59
N SER A 47 26.09 29.73 -20.31
CA SER A 47 26.71 28.84 -19.31
C SER A 47 25.83 27.60 -19.07
N PHE A 48 26.43 26.41 -19.05
CA PHE A 48 25.75 25.17 -18.72
C PHE A 48 26.67 24.25 -17.90
N GLU A 49 26.07 23.27 -17.22
CA GLU A 49 26.80 22.29 -16.42
C GLU A 49 27.54 21.30 -17.33
N ARG A 50 28.85 21.11 -17.12
CA ARG A 50 29.65 20.14 -17.87
C ARG A 50 29.61 18.77 -17.19
N ASN A 51 28.58 17.99 -17.50
CA ASN A 51 28.41 16.60 -17.05
C ASN A 51 28.50 15.62 -18.24
N ASN A 52 28.81 14.34 -18.01
CA ASN A 52 28.86 13.31 -19.05
C ASN A 52 27.52 13.16 -19.80
N ASP A 53 26.40 13.34 -19.11
CA ASP A 53 25.07 13.29 -19.73
C ASP A 53 24.86 14.50 -20.67
N THR A 54 25.29 15.69 -20.26
CA THR A 54 25.24 16.88 -21.14
C THR A 54 26.15 16.73 -22.35
N LEU A 55 27.33 16.11 -22.21
CA LEU A 55 28.23 15.82 -23.33
C LEU A 55 27.55 14.91 -24.35
N LYS A 56 26.92 13.83 -23.91
CA LYS A 56 26.19 12.91 -24.80
C LYS A 56 25.07 13.62 -25.54
N VAL A 57 24.25 14.39 -24.83
CA VAL A 57 23.14 15.14 -25.45
C VAL A 57 23.68 16.14 -26.47
N LEU A 58 24.71 16.91 -26.13
CA LEU A 58 25.29 17.90 -27.05
C LEU A 58 25.95 17.25 -28.27
N LEU A 59 26.61 16.09 -28.14
CA LEU A 59 27.14 15.34 -29.27
C LEU A 59 26.02 14.84 -30.19
N THR A 60 24.95 14.28 -29.62
CA THR A 60 23.80 13.85 -30.42
C THR A 60 23.15 15.04 -31.14
N LEU A 61 22.99 16.16 -30.45
CA LEU A 61 22.42 17.37 -31.04
C LEU A 61 23.30 17.92 -32.16
N ALA A 62 24.63 17.96 -31.97
CA ALA A 62 25.57 18.37 -32.99
C ALA A 62 25.47 17.48 -34.23
N SER A 63 25.46 16.15 -34.06
CA SER A 63 25.34 15.21 -35.17
C SER A 63 24.01 15.33 -35.94
N VAL A 64 22.89 15.53 -35.23
CA VAL A 64 21.58 15.73 -35.86
C VAL A 64 21.52 17.07 -36.60
N ASN A 65 22.14 18.11 -36.02
CA ASN A 65 22.22 19.41 -36.66
C ASN A 65 23.08 19.39 -37.93
N GLU A 66 24.23 18.74 -37.89
CA GLU A 66 25.10 18.55 -39.06
C GLU A 66 24.39 17.75 -40.15
N ALA A 67 23.73 16.64 -39.80
CA ALA A 67 22.93 15.86 -40.75
C ALA A 67 21.81 16.71 -41.40
N ALA A 68 21.11 17.53 -40.61
CA ALA A 68 20.08 18.43 -41.13
C ALA A 68 20.66 19.53 -42.05
N ASP A 69 21.83 20.06 -41.71
CA ASP A 69 22.51 21.06 -42.54
C ASP A 69 23.01 20.42 -43.86
N GLU A 70 23.51 19.18 -43.83
CA GLU A 70 23.86 18.40 -45.02
C GLU A 70 22.64 18.15 -45.92
N GLU A 71 21.51 17.70 -45.37
CA GLU A 71 20.26 17.49 -46.11
C GLU A 71 19.77 18.78 -46.79
N ARG A 72 19.77 19.90 -46.06
CA ARG A 72 19.43 21.22 -46.63
C ARG A 72 20.37 21.59 -47.77
N SER A 73 21.67 21.33 -47.62
CA SER A 73 22.65 21.61 -48.67
C SER A 73 22.42 20.77 -49.93
N LEU A 74 21.98 19.51 -49.76
CA LEU A 74 21.65 18.62 -50.87
C LEU A 74 20.37 19.05 -51.57
N LEU A 75 19.33 19.41 -50.82
CA LEU A 75 18.09 19.96 -51.37
C LEU A 75 18.34 21.26 -52.15
N ALA A 76 19.12 22.20 -51.59
CA ALA A 76 19.45 23.43 -52.29
C ALA A 76 20.21 23.18 -53.61
N LYS A 77 21.10 22.18 -53.64
CA LYS A 77 21.82 21.78 -54.85
C LYS A 77 20.90 21.12 -55.88
N SER A 78 19.98 20.25 -55.45
CA SER A 78 19.03 19.60 -56.36
C SER A 78 18.03 20.59 -56.94
N GLU A 79 17.53 21.53 -56.13
CA GLU A 79 16.68 22.63 -56.57
C GLU A 79 17.40 23.53 -57.59
N ALA A 80 18.64 23.93 -57.31
CA ALA A 80 19.44 24.72 -58.23
C ALA A 80 19.68 23.99 -59.56
N ALA A 81 19.97 22.69 -59.53
CA ALA A 81 20.15 21.88 -60.72
C ALA A 81 18.84 21.73 -61.52
N ALA A 82 17.72 21.49 -60.84
CA ALA A 82 16.40 21.39 -61.46
C ALA A 82 15.98 22.72 -62.12
N LEU A 83 16.21 23.87 -61.46
CA LEU A 83 15.97 25.19 -62.04
C LEU A 83 16.86 25.44 -63.26
N GLN A 84 18.13 25.02 -63.21
CA GLN A 84 19.03 25.13 -64.35
C GLN A 84 18.58 24.26 -65.53
N GLU A 85 18.07 23.05 -65.27
CA GLU A 85 17.53 22.17 -66.32
C GLU A 85 16.25 22.76 -66.92
N LEU A 86 15.33 23.27 -66.11
CA LEU A 86 14.11 23.94 -66.58
C LEU A 86 14.43 25.15 -67.46
N THR A 87 15.33 26.03 -67.01
CA THR A 87 15.74 27.20 -67.81
C THR A 87 16.43 26.82 -69.13
N GLN A 88 17.22 25.74 -69.15
CA GLN A 88 17.80 25.20 -70.39
C GLN A 88 16.75 24.55 -71.29
N SER A 89 15.76 23.86 -70.73
CA SER A 89 14.67 23.27 -71.48
C SER A 89 13.79 24.35 -72.13
N GLU A 90 13.51 25.44 -71.40
CA GLU A 90 12.76 26.59 -71.91
C GLU A 90 13.49 27.29 -73.06
N SER A 91 14.81 27.44 -72.99
CA SER A 91 15.59 28.04 -74.09
C SER A 91 15.58 27.17 -75.35
N ARG A 92 15.75 25.85 -75.19
CA ARG A 92 15.66 24.89 -76.32
C ARG A 92 14.27 24.86 -76.95
N LEU A 93 13.20 24.94 -76.14
CA LEU A 93 11.82 24.99 -76.63
C LEU A 93 11.52 26.30 -77.37
N LYS A 94 12.05 27.44 -76.92
CA LYS A 94 11.90 28.74 -77.60
C LYS A 94 12.46 28.71 -79.03
N ASP A 95 13.59 28.02 -79.25
CA ASP A 95 14.20 27.90 -80.58
C ASP A 95 13.38 27.00 -81.54
N VAL A 96 12.76 25.94 -81.03
CA VAL A 96 11.94 25.01 -81.83
C VAL A 96 10.54 25.57 -82.09
N GLU A 97 9.94 26.29 -81.15
CA GLU A 97 8.60 26.86 -81.28
C GLU A 97 8.52 28.07 -82.22
N ALA A 98 9.62 28.79 -82.46
CA ALA A 98 9.66 29.98 -83.33
C ALA A 98 9.17 29.72 -84.77
N THR A 99 9.20 28.47 -85.23
CA THR A 99 8.74 28.07 -86.58
C THR A 99 7.28 27.60 -86.66
N LYS A 100 6.65 27.25 -85.52
CA LYS A 100 5.27 26.69 -85.47
C LYS A 100 4.24 27.63 -84.81
N ARG A 101 4.71 28.69 -84.13
CA ARG A 101 3.88 29.67 -83.41
C ARG A 101 2.78 30.37 -84.23
N PRO A 102 2.99 30.88 -85.46
CA PRO A 102 1.99 31.77 -86.07
C PRO A 102 0.65 31.08 -86.38
N LEU A 103 0.66 29.78 -86.70
CA LEU A 103 -0.58 29.03 -86.94
C LEU A 103 -1.25 28.59 -85.63
N ARG A 104 -0.45 28.14 -84.65
CA ARG A 104 -0.97 27.70 -83.35
C ARG A 104 -1.56 28.88 -82.57
N ASP A 105 -0.87 30.00 -82.55
CA ASP A 105 -1.28 31.20 -81.82
C ASP A 105 -2.54 31.78 -82.46
N GLY A 106 -2.64 31.80 -83.79
CA GLY A 106 -3.88 32.21 -84.48
C GLY A 106 -5.07 31.28 -84.24
N LEU A 107 -4.85 29.96 -84.12
CA LEU A 107 -5.90 29.01 -83.74
C LEU A 107 -6.34 29.20 -82.28
N LEU A 108 -5.40 29.41 -81.37
CA LEU A 108 -5.71 29.67 -79.95
C LEU A 108 -6.46 30.99 -79.78
N GLU A 109 -6.06 32.04 -80.50
CA GLU A 109 -6.74 33.33 -80.50
C GLU A 109 -8.16 33.23 -81.08
N ALA A 110 -8.36 32.46 -82.15
CA ALA A 110 -9.69 32.18 -82.69
C ALA A 110 -10.56 31.38 -81.72
N VAL A 111 -10.01 30.37 -81.03
CA VAL A 111 -10.74 29.62 -79.99
C VAL A 111 -11.08 30.53 -78.81
N GLN A 112 -10.14 31.38 -78.38
CA GLN A 112 -10.34 32.33 -77.30
C GLN A 112 -11.44 33.35 -77.63
N HIS A 113 -11.51 33.83 -78.88
CA HIS A 113 -12.51 34.82 -79.30
C HIS A 113 -13.91 34.24 -79.50
N ASN A 114 -14.00 32.93 -79.81
CA ASN A 114 -15.28 32.23 -80.01
C ASN A 114 -15.77 31.50 -78.74
N LEU A 115 -15.05 31.61 -77.63
CA LEU A 115 -15.45 30.96 -76.39
C LEU A 115 -16.58 31.77 -75.71
N PRO A 116 -17.67 31.13 -75.26
CA PRO A 116 -18.68 31.81 -74.48
C PRO A 116 -18.14 32.26 -73.12
N ALA A 117 -18.78 33.25 -72.49
CA ALA A 117 -18.39 33.77 -71.17
C ALA A 117 -18.26 32.66 -70.11
N ASP A 118 -19.20 31.71 -70.12
CA ASP A 118 -19.17 30.55 -69.23
C ASP A 118 -17.91 29.70 -69.43
N GLY A 119 -17.46 29.53 -70.68
CA GLY A 119 -16.23 28.82 -71.01
C GLY A 119 -14.98 29.51 -70.47
N HIS A 120 -14.92 30.84 -70.55
CA HIS A 120 -13.83 31.61 -69.94
C HIS A 120 -13.80 31.43 -68.42
N THR A 121 -14.95 31.56 -67.76
CA THR A 121 -15.02 31.38 -66.30
C THR A 121 -14.63 29.96 -65.86
N ALA A 122 -15.01 28.94 -66.63
CA ALA A 122 -14.66 27.55 -66.34
C ALA A 122 -13.15 27.30 -66.49
N LEU A 123 -12.53 27.82 -67.55
CA LEU A 123 -11.09 27.70 -67.76
C LEU A 123 -10.29 28.46 -66.70
N ASP A 124 -10.72 29.68 -66.33
CA ASP A 124 -10.09 30.44 -65.25
C ASP A 124 -10.23 29.72 -63.91
N ALA A 125 -11.40 29.15 -63.61
CA ALA A 125 -11.60 28.35 -62.40
C ALA A 125 -10.71 27.10 -62.39
N MET A 126 -10.59 26.40 -63.52
CA MET A 126 -9.71 25.24 -63.67
C MET A 126 -8.24 25.63 -63.51
N ALA A 127 -7.79 26.72 -64.12
CA ALA A 127 -6.42 27.21 -64.00
C ALA A 127 -6.09 27.60 -62.56
N ASN A 128 -6.99 28.32 -61.89
CA ASN A 128 -6.84 28.68 -60.48
C ASN A 128 -6.79 27.43 -59.58
N MET A 129 -7.67 26.46 -59.80
CA MET A 129 -7.68 25.21 -59.04
C MET A 129 -6.42 24.38 -59.31
N ALA A 130 -5.93 24.35 -60.55
CA ALA A 130 -4.68 23.69 -60.91
C ALA A 130 -3.48 24.31 -60.20
N LEU A 131 -3.41 25.65 -60.15
CA LEU A 131 -2.37 26.38 -59.43
C LEU A 131 -2.41 26.09 -57.93
N GLN A 132 -3.60 26.12 -57.32
CA GLN A 132 -3.78 25.84 -55.89
C GLN A 132 -3.44 24.39 -55.53
N LEU A 133 -3.79 23.43 -56.39
CA LEU A 133 -3.52 22.00 -56.19
C LEU A 133 -2.14 21.57 -56.72
N GLY A 134 -1.37 22.47 -57.33
CA GLY A 134 -0.04 22.18 -57.89
C GLY A 134 -0.06 21.18 -59.06
N VAL A 135 -1.11 21.18 -59.88
CA VAL A 135 -1.30 20.24 -61.00
C VAL A 135 -0.88 20.89 -62.31
N ALA A 136 0.17 20.36 -62.94
CA ALA A 136 0.74 20.93 -64.18
C ALA A 136 -0.16 20.74 -65.42
N PHE A 137 -0.94 19.66 -65.49
CA PHE A 137 -1.86 19.35 -66.58
C PHE A 137 -3.26 19.10 -66.03
N PRO A 138 -4.10 20.15 -65.90
CA PRO A 138 -5.38 20.03 -65.25
C PRO A 138 -6.42 19.36 -66.14
N GLU A 139 -6.66 18.08 -65.89
CA GLU A 139 -7.89 17.41 -66.32
C GLU A 139 -8.97 17.55 -65.23
N PRO A 140 -10.25 17.78 -65.60
CA PRO A 140 -11.32 17.97 -64.63
C PRO A 140 -11.44 16.81 -63.62
N GLU A 141 -11.26 15.58 -64.08
CA GLU A 141 -11.31 14.39 -63.22
C GLU A 141 -10.17 14.37 -62.18
N THR A 142 -8.98 14.78 -62.61
CA THR A 142 -7.78 14.82 -61.76
C THR A 142 -7.89 15.92 -60.71
N LEU A 143 -8.38 17.10 -61.11
CA LEU A 143 -8.67 18.19 -60.17
C LEU A 143 -9.76 17.79 -59.17
N GLY A 144 -10.85 17.18 -59.65
CA GLY A 144 -11.94 16.71 -58.80
C GLY A 144 -11.48 15.67 -57.78
N ARG A 145 -10.67 14.69 -58.20
CA ARG A 145 -10.10 13.69 -57.28
C ARG A 145 -9.21 14.34 -56.22
N ARG A 146 -8.30 15.22 -56.62
CA ARG A 146 -7.42 15.95 -55.70
C ARG A 146 -8.19 16.82 -54.71
N MET A 147 -9.26 17.47 -55.16
CA MET A 147 -10.16 18.23 -54.29
C MET A 147 -10.84 17.33 -53.26
N CYS A 148 -11.36 16.17 -53.66
CA CYS A 148 -11.95 15.20 -52.72
C CYS A 148 -10.92 14.64 -51.73
N GLU A 149 -9.71 14.33 -52.19
CA GLU A 149 -8.60 13.90 -51.33
C GLU A 149 -8.24 14.98 -50.29
N LEU A 150 -8.12 16.24 -50.73
CA LEU A 150 -7.85 17.36 -49.86
C LEU A 150 -8.97 17.56 -48.84
N GLN A 151 -10.23 17.47 -49.27
CA GLN A 151 -11.39 17.59 -48.39
C GLN A 151 -11.44 16.48 -47.34
N SER A 152 -11.12 15.24 -47.73
CA SER A 152 -10.99 14.12 -46.79
C SER A 152 -9.90 14.39 -45.77
N SER A 153 -8.73 14.85 -46.21
CA SER A 153 -7.61 15.17 -45.33
C SER A 153 -7.93 16.31 -44.35
N ILE A 154 -8.61 17.36 -44.81
CA ILE A 154 -9.10 18.45 -43.95
C ILE A 154 -10.05 17.89 -42.89
N HIS A 155 -11.03 17.07 -43.29
CA HIS A 155 -11.97 16.50 -42.35
C HIS A 155 -11.30 15.56 -41.32
N ASP A 156 -10.39 14.70 -41.76
CA ASP A 156 -9.66 13.78 -40.89
C ASP A 156 -8.81 14.53 -39.85
N THR A 157 -8.16 15.63 -40.28
CA THR A 157 -7.36 16.46 -39.38
C THR A 157 -8.22 17.26 -38.40
N GLU A 158 -9.37 17.77 -38.83
CA GLU A 158 -10.35 18.42 -37.94
C GLU A 158 -10.91 17.46 -36.89
N GLN A 159 -11.27 16.24 -37.30
CA GLN A 159 -11.72 15.18 -36.39
C GLN A 159 -10.64 14.80 -35.39
N MET A 160 -9.39 14.63 -35.84
CA MET A 160 -8.26 14.32 -34.96
C MET A 160 -8.02 15.45 -33.96
N LYS A 161 -8.08 16.71 -34.42
CA LYS A 161 -7.95 17.89 -33.56
C LYS A 161 -9.02 17.90 -32.47
N ALA A 162 -10.29 17.73 -32.83
CA ALA A 162 -11.39 17.69 -31.86
C ALA A 162 -11.21 16.56 -30.83
N ARG A 163 -10.76 15.39 -31.27
CA ARG A 163 -10.47 14.26 -30.37
C ARG A 163 -9.33 14.57 -29.40
N VAL A 164 -8.25 15.19 -29.87
CA VAL A 164 -7.12 15.60 -29.03
C VAL A 164 -7.55 16.66 -28.02
N GLU A 165 -8.39 17.62 -28.40
CA GLU A 165 -8.92 18.64 -27.50
C GLU A 165 -9.75 18.01 -26.36
N VAL A 166 -10.62 17.04 -26.66
CA VAL A 166 -11.39 16.32 -25.64
C VAL A 166 -10.47 15.55 -24.70
N LEU A 167 -9.47 14.84 -25.24
CA LEU A 167 -8.52 14.09 -24.42
C LEU A 167 -7.69 15.03 -23.52
N HIS A 168 -7.28 16.18 -24.06
CA HIS A 168 -6.54 17.18 -23.32
C HIS A 168 -7.36 17.73 -22.14
N GLN A 169 -8.62 18.12 -22.38
CA GLN A 169 -9.53 18.57 -21.32
C GLN A 169 -9.75 17.49 -20.25
N HIS A 170 -9.85 16.22 -20.66
CA HIS A 170 -9.97 15.12 -19.71
C HIS A 170 -8.71 14.95 -18.85
N ILE A 171 -7.52 14.99 -19.45
CA ILE A 171 -6.24 14.91 -18.72
C ILE A 171 -6.09 16.09 -17.76
N GLU A 172 -6.47 17.31 -18.17
CA GLU A 172 -6.43 18.48 -17.30
C GLU A 172 -7.39 18.34 -16.11
N ALA A 173 -8.61 17.83 -16.35
CA ALA A 173 -9.57 17.59 -15.29
C ALA A 173 -9.09 16.52 -14.29
N GLU A 174 -8.55 15.40 -14.79
CA GLU A 174 -7.97 14.34 -13.95
C GLU A 174 -6.74 14.85 -13.18
N ALA A 175 -5.87 15.64 -13.82
CA ALA A 175 -4.73 16.24 -13.15
C ALA A 175 -5.16 17.21 -12.04
N ALA A 176 -6.22 18.00 -12.26
CA ALA A 176 -6.78 18.86 -11.23
C ALA A 176 -7.32 18.04 -10.05
N GLN A 177 -8.10 16.99 -10.33
CA GLN A 177 -8.64 16.10 -9.29
C GLN A 177 -7.55 15.41 -8.47
N ILE A 178 -6.49 14.91 -9.13
CA ILE A 178 -5.36 14.28 -8.44
C ILE A 178 -4.61 15.30 -7.56
N ASN A 179 -4.43 16.53 -8.06
CA ASN A 179 -3.78 17.58 -7.27
C ASN A 179 -4.61 17.98 -6.05
N ASP A 180 -5.94 18.05 -6.18
CA ASP A 180 -6.84 18.31 -5.06
C ASP A 180 -6.78 17.17 -4.04
N LEU A 181 -6.84 15.91 -4.49
CA LEU A 181 -6.67 14.75 -3.61
C LEU A 181 -5.31 14.76 -2.90
N LEU A 182 -4.25 15.13 -3.60
CA LEU A 182 -2.91 15.22 -3.01
C LEU A 182 -2.86 16.30 -1.93
N ARG A 183 -3.49 17.46 -2.15
CA ARG A 183 -3.63 18.52 -1.13
C ARG A 183 -4.41 18.01 0.07
N ASP A 184 -5.50 17.30 -0.15
CA ASP A 184 -6.30 16.70 0.93
C ASP A 184 -5.49 15.69 1.74
N LEU A 185 -4.73 14.81 1.09
CA LEU A 185 -3.86 13.84 1.77
C LEU A 185 -2.67 14.49 2.49
N GLN A 186 -2.21 15.66 2.05
CA GLN A 186 -1.17 16.44 2.71
C GLN A 186 -1.72 17.35 3.82
N SER A 187 -3.04 17.47 3.93
CA SER A 187 -3.70 18.25 4.97
C SER A 187 -3.38 17.70 6.36
N ASP A 188 -3.56 18.55 7.36
CA ASP A 188 -3.29 18.19 8.75
C ASP A 188 -4.23 17.08 9.27
N ASP A 189 -5.36 16.82 8.60
CA ASP A 189 -6.31 15.76 8.93
C ASP A 189 -5.72 14.35 8.71
N TYR A 190 -4.82 14.21 7.74
CA TYR A 190 -4.13 12.95 7.42
C TYR A 190 -2.74 12.84 8.05
N LYS A 191 -2.28 13.86 8.77
CA LYS A 191 -1.04 13.77 9.54
C LYS A 191 -1.31 13.07 10.88
N PRO A 192 -0.54 12.04 11.24
CA PRO A 192 -0.69 11.42 12.54
C PRO A 192 -0.43 12.47 13.64
N PRO A 193 -1.31 12.58 14.66
CA PRO A 193 -1.12 13.50 15.76
C PRO A 193 0.28 13.37 16.35
N SER A 194 0.98 14.49 16.53
CA SER A 194 2.41 14.53 16.92
C SER A 194 2.72 13.84 18.27
N HIS A 195 1.70 13.66 19.11
CA HIS A 195 1.80 12.93 20.39
C HIS A 195 1.87 11.41 20.21
N LEU A 196 1.27 10.82 19.16
CA LEU A 196 1.23 9.36 18.97
C LEU A 196 2.61 8.75 18.78
N ALA A 197 3.53 9.46 18.10
CA ALA A 197 4.91 8.99 17.95
C ALA A 197 5.63 8.88 19.31
N LYS A 198 5.44 9.89 20.18
CA LYS A 198 5.98 9.87 21.55
C LYS A 198 5.36 8.75 22.37
N GLN A 199 4.04 8.61 22.31
CA GLN A 199 3.31 7.54 23.01
C GLN A 199 3.75 6.14 22.56
N ASN A 200 3.94 5.93 21.25
CA ASN A 200 4.43 4.66 20.71
C ASN A 200 5.85 4.35 21.21
N LEU A 201 6.76 5.34 21.22
CA LEU A 201 8.10 5.15 21.76
C LEU A 201 8.08 4.81 23.26
N ASP A 202 7.24 5.48 24.04
CA ASP A 202 7.10 5.20 25.46
C ASP A 202 6.48 3.82 25.71
N MET A 203 5.49 3.41 24.91
CA MET A 203 4.96 2.03 24.93
C MET A 203 6.02 1.01 24.56
N GLN A 204 6.82 1.24 23.52
CA GLN A 204 7.92 0.34 23.15
C GLN A 204 8.97 0.23 24.25
N ARG A 205 9.32 1.34 24.92
CA ARG A 205 10.21 1.32 26.09
C ARG A 205 9.61 0.51 27.23
N LYS A 206 8.34 0.73 27.57
CA LYS A 206 7.62 -0.05 28.59
C LYS A 206 7.60 -1.53 28.25
N ILE A 207 7.25 -1.90 27.01
CA ILE A 207 7.25 -3.28 26.53
C ILE A 207 8.64 -3.91 26.67
N LYS A 208 9.71 -3.21 26.26
CA LYS A 208 11.08 -3.70 26.44
C LYS A 208 11.40 -3.94 27.91
N THR A 209 11.09 -2.98 28.80
CA THR A 209 11.36 -3.14 30.25
C THR A 209 10.55 -4.27 30.89
N LEU A 210 9.32 -4.51 30.43
CA LEU A 210 8.50 -5.61 30.91
C LEU A 210 8.99 -6.95 30.34
N SER A 211 9.35 -6.98 29.06
CA SER A 211 9.91 -8.16 28.40
C SER A 211 11.23 -8.61 29.02
N THR A 212 12.07 -7.69 29.52
CA THR A 212 13.29 -8.05 30.25
C THR A 212 13.01 -8.57 31.65
N LYS A 213 11.93 -8.11 32.30
CA LYS A 213 11.51 -8.57 33.63
C LYS A 213 10.68 -9.86 33.59
N LEU A 214 10.11 -10.18 32.45
CA LEU A 214 9.28 -11.37 32.24
C LEU A 214 10.00 -12.68 32.56
N PRO A 215 11.25 -12.94 32.12
CA PRO A 215 11.98 -14.14 32.52
C PRO A 215 12.25 -14.17 34.02
N GLU A 216 12.65 -13.05 34.65
CA GLU A 216 12.86 -13.01 36.11
C GLU A 216 11.58 -13.30 36.91
N LEU A 217 10.42 -12.82 36.43
CA LEU A 217 9.13 -13.11 37.05
C LEU A 217 8.70 -14.56 36.79
N GLN A 218 8.97 -15.11 35.61
CA GLN A 218 8.76 -16.53 35.30
C GLN A 218 9.64 -17.41 36.20
N ASP A 219 10.90 -17.06 36.40
CA ASP A 219 11.83 -17.76 37.28
C ASP A 219 11.39 -17.66 38.74
N ARG A 220 10.89 -16.50 39.19
CA ARG A 220 10.30 -16.35 40.53
C ARG A 220 9.03 -17.19 40.70
N VAL A 221 8.18 -17.25 39.69
CA VAL A 221 6.97 -18.10 39.72
C VAL A 221 7.37 -19.58 39.72
N ALA A 222 8.38 -19.98 38.94
CA ALA A 222 8.91 -21.34 38.94
C ALA A 222 9.56 -21.69 40.28
N ALA A 223 10.32 -20.78 40.88
CA ALA A 223 10.91 -20.95 42.21
C ALA A 223 9.85 -21.00 43.32
N LEU A 224 8.81 -20.15 43.22
CA LEU A 224 7.67 -20.18 44.13
C LEU A 224 6.90 -21.50 43.98
N ALA A 225 6.61 -21.94 42.76
CA ALA A 225 5.97 -23.24 42.49
C ALA A 225 6.80 -24.40 43.07
N ALA A 226 8.12 -24.41 42.84
CA ALA A 226 9.03 -25.41 43.42
C ALA A 226 9.09 -25.35 44.95
N SER A 227 8.92 -24.18 45.57
CA SER A 227 8.82 -24.03 47.03
C SER A 227 7.42 -24.34 47.59
N SER A 228 6.38 -24.23 46.76
CA SER A 228 4.98 -24.45 47.12
C SER A 228 4.55 -25.91 46.99
N ASP A 229 5.31 -26.73 46.27
CA ASP A 229 5.17 -28.20 46.27
C ASP A 229 5.34 -28.80 47.69
N ALA A 230 5.93 -28.05 48.64
CA ALA A 230 6.04 -28.44 50.04
C ALA A 230 4.88 -27.94 50.94
N SER A 231 4.02 -27.03 50.46
CA SER A 231 3.02 -26.33 51.30
C SER A 231 1.57 -26.45 50.84
N HIS A 232 1.31 -26.95 49.61
CA HIS A 232 -0.05 -27.29 49.21
C HIS A 232 -0.42 -28.69 49.70
N PRO A 233 -1.49 -28.86 50.49
CA PRO A 233 -1.98 -30.18 50.86
C PRO A 233 -2.36 -30.91 49.57
N THR A 234 -1.57 -31.93 49.21
CA THR A 234 -1.85 -32.80 48.07
C THR A 234 -3.24 -33.41 48.27
N ILE A 235 -4.01 -33.63 47.19
CA ILE A 235 -5.32 -34.30 47.24
C ILE A 235 -5.22 -35.66 47.97
N ALA A 236 -4.09 -36.36 47.82
CA ALA A 236 -3.80 -37.58 48.55
C ALA A 236 -3.59 -37.38 50.06
N GLY A 237 -3.07 -36.23 50.50
CA GLY A 237 -2.97 -35.86 51.91
C GLY A 237 -4.34 -35.54 52.50
N LEU A 238 -5.14 -34.74 51.79
CA LEU A 238 -6.53 -34.45 52.17
C LEU A 238 -7.39 -35.72 52.30
N ALA A 239 -7.22 -36.70 51.40
CA ALA A 239 -7.94 -37.96 51.46
C ALA A 239 -7.54 -38.82 52.67
N ARG A 240 -6.28 -38.76 53.11
CA ARG A 240 -5.82 -39.44 54.34
C ARG A 240 -6.39 -38.76 55.57
N ASP A 241 -6.30 -37.43 55.63
CA ASP A 241 -6.85 -36.64 56.73
C ASP A 241 -8.37 -36.82 56.85
N GLU A 242 -9.08 -36.92 55.72
CA GLU A 242 -10.51 -37.25 55.66
C GLU A 242 -10.79 -38.65 56.22
N GLN A 243 -10.00 -39.66 55.87
CA GLN A 243 -10.15 -41.02 56.39
C GLN A 243 -9.87 -41.10 57.90
N GLU A 244 -8.83 -40.41 58.38
CA GLU A 244 -8.55 -40.29 59.81
C GLU A 244 -9.69 -39.58 60.55
N TYR A 245 -10.22 -38.50 59.99
CA TYR A 245 -11.35 -37.79 60.55
C TYR A 245 -12.61 -38.66 60.61
N LEU A 246 -12.92 -39.39 59.55
CA LEU A 246 -14.05 -40.33 59.51
C LEU A 246 -13.89 -41.46 60.54
N ALA A 247 -12.67 -41.97 60.73
CA ALA A 247 -12.38 -42.96 61.76
C ALA A 247 -12.59 -42.40 63.18
N VAL A 248 -12.14 -41.16 63.44
CA VAL A 248 -12.38 -40.46 64.71
C VAL A 248 -13.87 -40.23 64.92
N LEU A 249 -14.61 -39.85 63.88
CA LEU A 249 -16.05 -39.62 63.96
C LEU A 249 -16.82 -40.91 64.24
N ALA A 250 -16.43 -42.03 63.62
CA ALA A 250 -16.97 -43.34 63.93
C ALA A 250 -16.71 -43.72 65.40
N ARG A 251 -15.49 -43.48 65.90
CA ARG A 251 -15.15 -43.72 67.31
C ARG A 251 -15.93 -42.82 68.26
N LYS A 252 -16.16 -41.56 67.89
CA LYS A 252 -17.00 -40.64 68.65
C LYS A 252 -18.44 -41.16 68.74
N LYS A 253 -19.02 -41.62 67.62
CA LYS A 253 -20.38 -42.20 67.61
C LYS A 253 -20.51 -43.42 68.51
N GLU A 254 -19.51 -44.30 68.52
CA GLU A 254 -19.47 -45.45 69.43
C GLU A 254 -19.42 -45.00 70.89
N LEU A 255 -18.56 -44.03 71.22
CA LEU A 255 -18.48 -43.47 72.57
C LEU A 255 -19.77 -42.75 72.97
N ASP A 256 -20.43 -42.05 72.04
CA ASP A 256 -21.71 -41.38 72.28
C ASP A 256 -22.82 -42.41 72.55
N LEU A 257 -22.82 -43.58 71.88
CA LEU A 257 -23.73 -44.69 72.20
C LEU A 257 -23.45 -45.29 73.58
N GLN A 258 -22.17 -45.47 73.91
CA GLN A 258 -21.78 -45.93 75.25
C GLN A 258 -22.20 -44.91 76.31
N LEU A 259 -22.00 -43.61 76.09
CA LEU A 259 -22.45 -42.54 76.98
C LEU A 259 -23.97 -42.42 77.07
N ALA A 260 -24.71 -42.71 76.00
CA ALA A 260 -26.17 -42.73 76.02
C ALA A 260 -26.72 -43.75 77.03
N SER A 261 -26.04 -44.88 77.24
CA SER A 261 -26.41 -45.84 78.29
C SER A 261 -26.23 -45.30 79.72
N PHE A 262 -25.44 -44.23 79.89
CA PHE A 262 -25.22 -43.53 81.15
C PHE A 262 -25.94 -42.17 81.20
N GLN A 263 -26.75 -41.81 80.18
CA GLN A 263 -27.54 -40.58 80.21
C GLN A 263 -28.61 -40.68 81.30
N GLY A 264 -28.54 -39.75 82.25
CA GLY A 264 -29.43 -39.70 83.42
C GLY A 264 -28.73 -40.00 84.74
N LEU A 265 -27.47 -40.46 84.75
CA LEU A 265 -26.68 -40.53 85.97
C LEU A 265 -25.97 -39.19 86.24
N PRO A 266 -26.06 -38.63 87.45
CA PRO A 266 -25.24 -37.49 87.87
C PRO A 266 -23.75 -37.77 87.67
N SER A 267 -22.98 -36.74 87.27
CA SER A 267 -21.53 -36.85 87.01
C SER A 267 -20.69 -37.30 88.22
N ASN A 268 -21.27 -37.29 89.43
CA ASN A 268 -20.63 -37.79 90.65
C ASN A 268 -21.14 -39.20 91.00
N PRO A 269 -20.25 -40.20 91.16
CA PRO A 269 -20.65 -41.59 91.35
C PRO A 269 -21.43 -41.80 92.66
N ASP A 270 -21.16 -41.00 93.69
CA ASP A 270 -21.83 -41.11 94.99
C ASP A 270 -23.26 -40.57 94.95
N MET A 271 -23.50 -39.50 94.17
CA MET A 271 -24.85 -38.93 93.96
C MET A 271 -25.71 -39.83 93.06
N ALA A 272 -25.10 -40.47 92.05
CA ALA A 272 -25.80 -41.43 91.22
C ALA A 272 -26.22 -42.68 92.02
N ARG A 273 -25.41 -43.10 93.01
CA ARG A 273 -25.78 -44.19 93.92
C ARG A 273 -26.91 -43.81 94.87
N SER A 274 -26.93 -42.58 95.40
CA SER A 274 -28.02 -42.14 96.27
C SER A 274 -29.35 -42.04 95.52
N GLU A 275 -29.38 -41.47 94.31
CA GLU A 275 -30.61 -41.38 93.52
C GLU A 275 -31.13 -42.77 93.10
N LEU A 276 -30.24 -43.73 92.81
CA LEU A 276 -30.64 -45.10 92.50
C LEU A 276 -31.23 -45.80 93.74
N GLU A 277 -30.68 -45.57 94.94
CA GLU A 277 -31.28 -46.07 96.18
C GLU A 277 -32.60 -45.39 96.53
N ASP A 278 -32.76 -44.09 96.26
CA ASP A 278 -34.02 -43.37 96.43
C ASP A 278 -35.10 -43.91 95.48
N LEU A 279 -34.77 -44.12 94.21
CA LEU A 279 -35.68 -44.74 93.23
C LEU A 279 -36.03 -46.20 93.60
N ARG A 280 -35.07 -46.96 94.13
CA ARG A 280 -35.33 -48.30 94.68
C ARG A 280 -36.21 -48.25 95.93
N GLY A 281 -36.07 -47.21 96.76
CA GLY A 281 -36.94 -46.94 97.90
C GLY A 281 -38.36 -46.63 97.46
N GLN A 282 -38.53 -45.79 96.44
CA GLN A 282 -39.83 -45.47 95.83
C GLN A 282 -40.48 -46.70 95.20
N LEU A 283 -39.71 -47.53 94.49
CA LEU A 283 -40.22 -48.81 93.95
C LEU A 283 -40.71 -49.73 95.08
N ARG A 284 -39.95 -49.87 96.17
CA ARG A 284 -40.36 -50.66 97.34
C ARG A 284 -41.61 -50.09 98.02
N SER A 285 -41.71 -48.76 98.13
CA SER A 285 -42.90 -48.06 98.65
C SER A 285 -44.13 -48.33 97.78
N ILE A 286 -44.04 -48.13 96.47
CA ILE A 286 -45.14 -48.40 95.52
C ILE A 286 -45.53 -49.88 95.54
N THR A 287 -44.55 -50.78 95.66
CA THR A 287 -44.81 -52.22 95.75
C THR A 287 -45.54 -52.57 97.04
N SER A 288 -45.12 -52.01 98.19
CA SER A 288 -45.81 -52.15 99.47
C SER A 288 -47.21 -51.54 99.45
N GLN A 289 -47.40 -50.41 98.78
CA GLN A 289 -48.70 -49.75 98.63
C GLN A 289 -49.63 -50.58 97.75
N ARG A 290 -49.10 -51.16 96.65
CA ARG A 290 -49.82 -52.13 95.82
C ARG A 290 -50.23 -53.34 96.65
N ASP A 291 -49.31 -53.89 97.44
CA ASP A 291 -49.57 -55.08 98.25
C ASP A 291 -50.58 -54.78 99.37
N ALA A 292 -50.54 -53.60 99.99
CA ALA A 292 -51.53 -53.16 100.98
C ALA A 292 -52.91 -52.88 100.37
N VAL A 293 -52.97 -52.29 99.17
CA VAL A 293 -54.22 -52.13 98.41
C VAL A 293 -54.77 -53.50 98.00
N PHE A 294 -53.90 -54.44 97.64
CA PHE A 294 -54.26 -55.81 97.32
C PHE A 294 -54.81 -56.54 98.56
N GLU A 295 -54.15 -56.44 99.71
CA GLU A 295 -54.67 -56.96 100.99
C GLU A 295 -56.02 -56.35 101.37
N GLY A 296 -56.19 -55.03 101.22
CA GLY A 296 -57.47 -54.36 101.48
C GLY A 296 -58.60 -54.75 100.51
N LEU A 297 -58.27 -55.17 99.30
CA LEU A 297 -59.20 -55.79 98.34
C LEU A 297 -59.54 -57.23 98.75
N VAL A 298 -58.56 -58.01 99.21
CA VAL A 298 -58.74 -59.38 99.69
C VAL A 298 -59.57 -59.44 100.97
N GLU A 299 -59.44 -58.48 101.89
CA GLU A 299 -60.24 -58.40 103.12
C GLU A 299 -61.70 -58.02 102.85
N ARG A 300 -61.97 -57.16 101.85
CA ARG A 300 -63.32 -56.71 101.47
C ARG A 300 -64.16 -57.78 100.76
N GLU A 301 -63.54 -58.78 100.16
CA GLU A 301 -64.24 -59.93 99.56
C GLU A 301 -64.25 -61.17 100.47
N SER A 302 -63.78 -61.05 101.72
CA SER A 302 -63.83 -62.13 102.71
C SER A 302 -64.99 -61.94 103.72
N PRO A 303 -65.98 -62.87 103.81
CA PRO A 303 -67.16 -62.69 104.66
C PRO A 303 -66.86 -62.85 106.16
N VAL A 304 -67.02 -61.77 106.93
CA VAL A 304 -66.92 -61.77 108.40
C VAL A 304 -68.11 -62.52 109.01
N LYS A 305 -67.86 -63.71 109.58
CA LYS A 305 -68.80 -64.43 110.47
C LYS A 305 -68.95 -63.68 111.80
N ARG A 306 -70.09 -63.02 112.02
CA ARG A 306 -70.57 -62.64 113.36
C ARG A 306 -70.89 -63.90 114.17
N ARG A 307 -70.31 -64.04 115.37
CA ARG A 307 -70.76 -64.99 116.40
C ARG A 307 -72.10 -64.53 116.97
N ARG A 308 -73.09 -65.43 116.93
CA ARG A 308 -73.91 -65.77 118.09
C ARG A 308 -73.34 -67.08 118.64
#